data_AF-A0A7V2GVS6-F1
#
_entry.id   AF-A0A7V2GVS6-F1
#
_cell.length_a   1.000
_cell.length_b   1.000
_cell.length_c   1.000
_cell.angle_alpha   90.00
_cell.angle_beta   90.00
_cell.angle_gamma   90.00
#
_symmetry.space_group_name_H-M   'P 1'
#
loop_
_entity.id
_entity.type
_entity.pdbx_description
1 polymer ?
#
loop_
_entity_poly.entity_id
_entity_poly.type
_entity_poly.pdbx_seq_one_letter_code
_entity_poly.pdbx_strand_id
1 'polypeptide(L)'
;MRLVEINGSIEALGPSQVDQHSRQYDYISFVGKGGEATHVRRVKVSNMVDAAVYTGAEGVFFVFKLLWQRHLIACKVGDRVACDELIQWPLWRVYLYYALGFALMLGLAGVGALLSFVIVGLPVLFVALAAMAALIVTAPMVPGWRRRVRVALGRHGAVHRRIVEV
;
A
#
# COMPACT_ATOMS: atom_id res chain seq x y z
N MET A 1 -18.68 -5.80 -1.19
CA MET A 1 -18.95 -6.69 -0.03
C MET A 1 -20.38 -7.15 -0.14
N ARG A 2 -20.68 -8.45 0.00
CA ARG A 2 -22.05 -8.98 -0.07
C ARG A 2 -22.29 -9.90 1.12
N LEU A 3 -23.27 -9.57 1.94
CA LEU A 3 -23.80 -10.42 3.00
C LEU A 3 -24.93 -11.25 2.38
N VAL A 4 -24.90 -12.56 2.60
CA VAL A 4 -25.93 -13.49 2.16
C VAL A 4 -26.50 -14.16 3.40
N GLU A 5 -27.80 -14.00 3.58
CA GLU A 5 -28.57 -14.72 4.60
C GLU A 5 -29.09 -16.02 3.99
N ILE A 6 -28.83 -17.13 4.68
CA ILE A 6 -29.31 -18.46 4.29
C ILE A 6 -30.17 -18.99 5.43
N ASN A 7 -31.46 -19.16 5.17
CA ASN A 7 -32.42 -19.73 6.12
C ASN A 7 -32.71 -21.18 5.72
N GLY A 8 -32.20 -22.13 6.50
CA GLY A 8 -32.22 -23.54 6.11
C GLY A 8 -31.47 -24.45 7.08
N SER A 9 -31.15 -25.65 6.61
CA SER A 9 -30.37 -26.64 7.35
C SER A 9 -29.00 -26.85 6.72
N ILE A 10 -28.01 -27.25 7.54
CA ILE A 10 -26.71 -27.70 7.03
C ILE A 10 -26.81 -29.17 6.65
N GLU A 11 -26.64 -29.48 5.37
CA GLU A 11 -26.75 -30.86 4.89
C GLU A 11 -25.40 -31.58 4.96
N ALA A 12 -24.32 -30.90 4.56
CA ALA A 12 -22.99 -31.49 4.49
C ALA A 12 -21.89 -30.48 4.82
N LEU A 13 -20.86 -30.97 5.52
CA LEU A 13 -19.63 -30.26 5.83
C LEU A 13 -18.47 -30.95 5.12
N GLY A 14 -17.70 -30.18 4.37
CA GLY A 14 -16.49 -30.66 3.73
C GLY A 14 -15.33 -30.86 4.71
N PRO A 15 -14.20 -31.41 4.23
CA PRO A 15 -12.98 -31.47 5.01
C PRO A 15 -12.59 -30.08 5.53
N SER A 16 -12.03 -30.05 6.73
CA SER A 16 -11.67 -28.80 7.39
C SER A 16 -10.20 -28.76 7.81
N GLN A 17 -9.62 -27.57 7.74
CA GLN A 17 -8.30 -27.26 8.28
C GLN A 17 -8.47 -26.39 9.52
N VAL A 18 -7.82 -26.79 10.61
CA VAL A 18 -7.85 -26.05 11.89
C VAL A 18 -6.74 -25.02 11.90
N ASP A 19 -7.11 -23.77 12.15
CA ASP A 19 -6.23 -22.62 12.37
C ASP A 19 -6.44 -22.13 13.82
N GLN A 20 -5.53 -21.32 14.38
CA GLN A 20 -5.51 -21.00 15.82
C GLN A 20 -6.84 -20.40 16.35
N HIS A 21 -7.53 -19.62 15.53
CA HIS A 21 -8.78 -18.93 15.92
C HIS A 21 -9.98 -19.26 15.02
N SER A 22 -9.80 -20.18 14.07
CA SER A 22 -10.82 -20.46 13.06
C SER A 22 -10.64 -21.83 12.44
N ARG A 23 -11.72 -22.36 11.88
CA ARG A 23 -11.71 -23.55 11.05
C ARG A 23 -12.09 -23.19 9.62
N GLN A 24 -11.30 -23.64 8.66
CA GLN A 24 -11.57 -23.44 7.25
C GLN A 24 -12.15 -24.71 6.64
N TYR A 25 -13.39 -24.65 6.18
CA TYR A 25 -14.07 -25.72 5.46
C TYR A 25 -13.88 -25.56 3.96
N ASP A 26 -13.55 -26.65 3.27
CA ASP A 26 -13.50 -26.67 1.80
C ASP A 26 -14.87 -26.36 1.19
N TYR A 27 -15.94 -26.85 1.84
CA TYR A 27 -17.30 -26.48 1.52
C TYR A 27 -18.27 -26.65 2.69
N ILE A 28 -19.38 -25.93 2.61
CA ILE A 28 -20.58 -26.12 3.44
C ILE A 28 -21.78 -26.11 2.51
N SER A 29 -22.61 -27.15 2.59
CA SER A 29 -23.85 -27.28 1.83
C SER A 29 -25.03 -26.95 2.72
N PHE A 30 -25.86 -26.02 2.28
CA PHE A 30 -27.07 -25.60 2.96
C PHE A 30 -28.27 -26.01 2.12
N VAL A 31 -29.35 -26.46 2.75
CA VAL A 31 -30.64 -26.68 2.10
C VAL A 31 -31.62 -25.66 2.65
N GLY A 32 -32.07 -24.75 1.78
CA GLY A 32 -33.06 -23.74 2.16
C GLY A 32 -34.43 -24.36 2.43
N LYS A 33 -35.31 -23.65 3.13
CA LYS A 33 -36.70 -24.10 3.41
C LYS A 33 -37.53 -24.44 2.15
N GLY A 34 -37.12 -23.95 0.97
CA GLY A 34 -37.72 -24.29 -0.32
C GLY A 34 -37.12 -25.50 -1.03
N GLY A 35 -36.21 -26.26 -0.39
CA GLY A 35 -35.50 -27.38 -0.99
C GLY A 35 -34.33 -26.98 -1.90
N GLU A 36 -34.00 -25.69 -1.99
CA GLU A 36 -32.89 -25.19 -2.78
C GLU A 36 -31.56 -25.45 -2.07
N ALA A 37 -30.70 -26.26 -2.68
CA ALA A 37 -29.37 -26.57 -2.16
C ALA A 37 -28.36 -25.46 -2.55
N THR A 38 -27.86 -24.72 -1.55
CA THR A 38 -26.82 -23.71 -1.70
C THR A 38 -25.47 -24.28 -1.26
N HIS A 39 -24.55 -24.43 -2.20
CA HIS A 39 -23.22 -24.97 -1.93
C HIS A 39 -22.18 -23.85 -1.85
N VAL A 40 -21.59 -23.65 -0.66
CA VAL A 40 -20.64 -22.56 -0.41
C VAL A 40 -19.25 -23.16 -0.25
N ARG A 41 -18.33 -22.79 -1.16
CA ARG A 41 -16.92 -23.24 -1.12
C ARG A 41 -16.02 -22.28 -0.38
N ARG A 42 -14.95 -22.81 0.22
CA ARG A 42 -13.88 -22.12 0.96
C ARG A 42 -14.44 -21.17 2.01
N VAL A 43 -15.04 -21.77 3.05
CA VAL A 43 -15.70 -21.04 4.13
C VAL A 43 -14.82 -21.05 5.36
N LYS A 44 -14.40 -19.87 5.80
CA LYS A 44 -13.71 -19.69 7.08
C LYS A 44 -14.75 -19.43 8.17
N VAL A 45 -14.72 -20.23 9.21
CA VAL A 45 -15.66 -20.22 10.33
C VAL A 45 -14.86 -19.94 11.61
N SER A 46 -15.29 -18.99 12.42
CA SER A 46 -14.66 -18.72 13.72
C SER A 46 -14.94 -19.86 14.71
N ASN A 47 -14.03 -20.16 15.63
CA ASN A 47 -14.20 -21.27 16.59
C ASN A 47 -15.48 -21.13 17.43
N MET A 48 -15.95 -19.91 17.69
CA MET A 48 -17.21 -19.65 18.38
C MET A 48 -18.43 -20.06 17.54
N VAL A 49 -18.38 -19.81 16.24
CA VAL A 49 -19.46 -20.16 15.29
C VAL A 49 -19.39 -21.65 14.97
N ASP A 50 -18.19 -22.24 14.90
CA ASP A 50 -17.95 -23.65 14.63
C ASP A 50 -18.66 -24.56 15.64
N ALA A 51 -18.72 -24.15 16.92
CA ALA A 51 -19.43 -24.88 17.97
C ALA A 51 -20.95 -25.03 17.71
N ALA A 52 -21.53 -24.19 16.86
CA ALA A 52 -22.93 -24.24 16.46
C ALA A 52 -23.14 -24.79 15.04
N VAL A 53 -22.06 -25.15 14.34
CA VAL A 53 -22.08 -25.68 12.97
C VAL A 53 -21.93 -27.19 13.01
N TYR A 54 -23.04 -27.90 12.76
CA TYR A 54 -23.06 -29.36 12.65
C TYR A 54 -24.04 -29.79 11.54
N THR A 55 -23.85 -31.00 10.99
CA THR A 55 -24.77 -31.57 10.00
C THR A 55 -26.16 -31.78 10.61
N GLY A 56 -27.19 -31.25 9.97
CA GLY A 56 -28.57 -31.21 10.47
C GLY A 56 -28.91 -29.97 11.31
N ALA A 57 -27.99 -29.02 11.49
CA ALA A 57 -28.29 -27.77 12.19
C ALA A 57 -29.28 -26.92 11.38
N GLU A 58 -30.47 -26.69 11.93
CA GLU A 58 -31.50 -25.83 11.36
C GLU A 58 -31.44 -24.42 11.94
N GLY A 59 -31.38 -23.42 11.05
CA GLY A 59 -31.17 -22.06 11.50
C GLY A 59 -31.05 -21.01 10.41
N VAL A 60 -30.61 -19.83 10.84
CA VAL A 60 -30.26 -18.71 9.97
C VAL A 60 -28.75 -18.54 10.00
N PHE A 61 -28.14 -18.57 8.83
CA PHE A 61 -26.68 -18.50 8.64
C PHE A 61 -26.33 -17.26 7.85
N PHE A 62 -25.38 -16.47 8.36
CA PHE A 62 -24.90 -15.26 7.71
C PHE A 62 -23.51 -15.50 7.12
N VAL A 63 -23.47 -15.59 5.79
CA VAL A 63 -22.22 -15.77 5.03
C VAL A 63 -21.85 -14.44 4.39
N PHE A 64 -20.63 -14.00 4.65
CA PHE A 64 -20.07 -12.77 4.12
C PHE A 64 -18.93 -13.06 3.16
N LYS A 65 -18.93 -12.41 2.00
CA LYS A 65 -17.81 -12.49 1.06
C LYS A 65 -16.87 -11.30 1.24
N LEU A 66 -15.65 -11.58 1.72
CA LEU A 66 -14.55 -10.62 1.79
C LEU A 66 -13.45 -11.03 0.80
N LEU A 67 -13.22 -10.19 -0.21
CA LEU A 67 -12.26 -10.47 -1.28
C LEU A 67 -12.53 -11.84 -1.95
N TRP A 68 -11.61 -12.80 -1.76
CA TRP A 68 -11.60 -14.14 -2.34
C TRP A 68 -12.07 -15.24 -1.38
N GLN A 69 -12.30 -14.91 -0.10
CA GLN A 69 -12.75 -15.85 0.92
C GLN A 69 -14.18 -15.56 1.36
N ARG A 70 -14.88 -16.61 1.78
CA ARG A 70 -16.21 -16.51 2.38
C ARG A 70 -16.07 -16.79 3.86
N HIS A 71 -16.70 -15.96 4.68
CA HIS A 71 -16.66 -16.06 6.13
C HIS A 71 -18.07 -16.33 6.64
N LEU A 72 -18.22 -17.34 7.49
CA LEU A 72 -19.45 -17.53 8.25
C LEU A 72 -19.30 -16.76 9.55
N ILE A 73 -20.00 -15.63 9.67
CA ILE A 73 -19.73 -14.67 10.75
C ILE A 73 -20.78 -14.76 11.87
N ALA A 74 -21.98 -15.22 11.56
CA ALA A 74 -23.01 -15.45 12.57
C ALA A 74 -23.91 -16.61 12.16
N CYS A 75 -24.37 -17.37 13.16
CA CYS A 75 -25.42 -18.35 13.00
C CYS A 75 -26.39 -18.31 14.18
N LYS A 76 -27.69 -18.47 13.88
CA LYS A 76 -28.73 -18.70 14.86
C LYS A 76 -29.29 -20.11 14.63
N VAL A 77 -29.03 -21.02 15.55
CA VAL A 77 -29.48 -22.42 15.49
C VAL A 77 -30.31 -22.68 16.74
N GLY A 78 -31.64 -22.82 16.57
CA GLY A 78 -32.59 -22.83 17.69
C GLY A 78 -32.46 -21.57 18.55
N ASP A 79 -32.25 -21.76 19.86
CA ASP A 79 -32.03 -20.67 20.84
C ASP A 79 -30.58 -20.21 20.94
N ARG A 80 -29.64 -20.89 20.27
CA ARG A 80 -28.22 -20.55 20.31
C ARG A 80 -27.89 -19.55 19.22
N VAL A 81 -27.32 -18.42 19.61
CA VAL A 81 -26.76 -17.42 18.71
C VAL A 81 -25.25 -17.41 18.90
N ALA A 82 -24.51 -17.77 17.84
CA ALA A 82 -23.06 -17.68 17.81
C ALA A 82 -22.63 -16.61 16.81
N CYS A 83 -21.79 -15.69 17.26
CA CYS A 83 -21.27 -14.58 16.46
C CYS A 83 -19.74 -14.55 16.58
N ASP A 84 -19.07 -14.24 15.48
CA ASP A 84 -17.62 -14.10 15.44
C ASP A 84 -17.14 -12.89 16.26
N GLU A 85 -16.05 -13.05 17.01
CA GLU A 85 -15.37 -11.96 17.73
C GLU A 85 -14.91 -10.84 16.79
N LEU A 86 -14.66 -11.16 15.52
CA LEU A 86 -14.28 -10.16 14.51
C LEU A 86 -15.36 -9.08 14.29
N ILE A 87 -16.64 -9.36 14.57
CA ILE A 87 -17.73 -8.36 14.58
C ILE A 87 -17.75 -7.55 15.87
N GLN A 88 -17.26 -8.09 16.99
CA GLN A 88 -17.26 -7.37 18.26
C GLN A 88 -16.34 -6.15 18.23
N TRP A 89 -15.30 -6.18 17.38
CA TRP A 89 -14.43 -5.04 17.20
C TRP A 89 -15.09 -4.03 16.28
N PRO A 90 -15.46 -2.85 16.79
CA PRO A 90 -16.17 -1.89 15.97
C PRO A 90 -15.22 -1.42 14.85
N LEU A 91 -15.66 -1.55 13.59
CA LEU A 91 -14.85 -1.35 12.38
C LEU A 91 -14.03 -0.05 12.38
N TRP A 92 -14.51 0.98 13.08
CA TRP A 92 -13.79 2.25 13.26
C TRP A 92 -12.46 2.10 14.00
N ARG A 93 -12.31 1.16 14.94
CA ARG A 93 -11.05 0.91 15.66
C ARG A 93 -9.98 0.31 14.76
N VAL A 94 -10.37 -0.63 13.89
CA VAL A 94 -9.47 -1.20 12.88
C VAL A 94 -9.01 -0.11 11.92
N TYR A 95 -9.96 0.70 11.42
CA TYR A 95 -9.65 1.83 10.55
C TYR A 95 -8.75 2.86 11.22
N LEU A 96 -9.00 3.20 12.50
CA LEU A 96 -8.16 4.10 13.30
C LEU A 96 -6.73 3.59 13.40
N TYR A 97 -6.54 2.29 13.65
CA TYR A 97 -5.21 1.69 13.79
C TYR A 97 -4.41 1.75 12.48
N TYR A 98 -5.05 1.43 11.36
CA TYR A 98 -4.43 1.56 10.03
C TYR A 98 -4.12 3.01 9.67
N ALA A 99 -5.05 3.94 9.95
CA ALA A 99 -4.83 5.36 9.70
C ALA A 99 -3.69 5.92 10.55
N LEU A 100 -3.60 5.52 11.82
CA LEU A 100 -2.53 5.93 12.74
C LEU A 100 -1.17 5.38 12.26
N GLY A 101 -1.11 4.10 11.88
CA GLY A 101 0.10 3.48 11.34
C GLY A 101 0.56 4.14 10.04
N PHE A 102 -0.37 4.47 9.15
CA PHE A 102 -0.08 5.19 7.90
C PHE A 102 0.43 6.61 8.16
N ALA A 103 -0.19 7.34 9.09
CA ALA A 103 0.27 8.67 9.49
C ALA A 103 1.68 8.64 10.09
N LEU A 104 2.00 7.63 10.89
CA LEU A 104 3.33 7.44 11.46
C LEU A 104 4.39 7.18 10.37
N MET A 105 4.07 6.32 9.39
CA MET A 105 4.97 6.05 8.25
C MET A 105 5.21 7.29 7.39
N LEU A 106 4.16 8.08 7.13
CA LEU A 106 4.28 9.37 6.45
C LEU A 106 5.17 10.36 7.23
N GLY A 107 5.01 10.41 8.55
CA GLY A 107 5.86 11.23 9.42
C GLY A 107 7.33 10.82 9.33
N LEU A 108 7.62 9.52 9.46
CA LEU A 108 8.97 8.97 9.32
C LEU A 108 9.58 9.23 7.94
N ALA A 109 8.80 9.06 6.88
CA ALA A 109 9.24 9.36 5.51
C ALA A 109 9.56 10.85 5.34
N GLY A 110 8.72 11.74 5.88
CA GLY A 110 8.94 13.18 5.87
C GLY A 110 10.22 13.59 6.62
N VAL A 111 10.45 13.02 7.81
CA VAL A 111 11.68 13.24 8.59
C VAL A 111 12.90 12.73 7.84
N GLY A 112 12.82 11.54 7.22
CA GLY A 112 13.89 10.97 6.40
C GLY A 112 14.24 11.86 5.20
N ALA A 113 13.22 12.38 4.50
CA ALA A 113 13.41 13.31 3.39
C ALA A 113 14.08 14.61 3.85
N LEU A 114 13.65 15.18 4.98
CA LEU A 114 14.26 16.39 5.54
C LEU A 114 15.74 16.17 5.92
N LEU A 115 16.05 15.05 6.59
CA LEU A 115 17.43 14.69 6.92
C LEU A 115 18.28 14.49 5.67
N SER A 116 17.75 13.86 4.63
CA SER A 116 18.47 13.71 3.36
C SER A 116 18.79 15.05 2.69
N PHE A 117 17.87 16.02 2.77
CA PHE A 117 18.09 17.37 2.26
C PHE A 117 19.16 18.12 3.06
N VAL A 118 19.19 17.94 4.39
CA VAL A 118 20.21 18.56 5.25
C VAL A 118 21.59 17.93 5.07
N ILE A 119 21.66 16.61 4.94
CA ILE A 119 22.95 15.88 4.84
C ILE A 119 23.55 16.00 3.43
N VAL A 120 22.72 16.00 2.38
CA VAL A 120 23.21 15.98 0.99
C VAL A 120 22.95 17.32 0.29
N GLY A 121 21.73 17.85 0.40
CA GLY A 121 21.32 19.08 -0.30
C GLY A 121 22.11 20.31 0.15
N LEU A 122 22.26 20.51 1.46
CA LEU A 122 22.99 21.65 2.02
C LEU A 122 24.47 21.65 1.63
N PRO A 123 25.25 20.56 1.78
CA PRO A 123 26.64 20.53 1.33
C PRO A 123 26.79 20.78 -0.17
N VAL A 124 25.93 20.21 -1.01
CA VAL A 124 25.94 20.45 -2.46
C VAL A 124 25.68 21.92 -2.77
N LEU A 125 24.73 22.56 -2.07
CA LEU A 125 24.44 23.99 -2.22
C LEU A 125 25.64 24.86 -1.83
N PHE A 126 26.33 24.53 -0.73
CA PHE A 126 27.54 25.24 -0.31
C PHE A 126 28.69 25.09 -1.31
N VAL A 127 28.91 23.89 -1.85
CA VAL A 127 29.91 23.66 -2.90
C VAL A 127 29.56 24.45 -4.17
N ALA A 128 28.28 24.47 -4.58
CA ALA A 128 27.84 25.23 -5.75
C ALA A 128 28.03 26.75 -5.56
N LEU A 129 27.68 27.29 -4.39
CA LEU A 129 27.88 28.70 -4.05
C LEU A 129 29.38 29.06 -4.01
N ALA A 130 30.21 28.19 -3.43
CA ALA A 130 31.66 28.39 -3.40
C ALA A 130 32.27 28.36 -4.81
N ALA A 131 31.81 27.47 -5.68
CA ALA A 131 32.23 27.41 -7.08
C ALA A 131 31.81 28.66 -7.86
N MET A 132 30.57 29.15 -7.67
CA MET A 132 30.12 30.42 -8.25
C MET A 132 30.95 31.61 -7.76
N ALA A 133 31.23 31.69 -6.45
CA ALA A 133 32.07 32.74 -5.89
C ALA A 133 33.49 32.70 -6.49
N ALA A 134 34.08 31.51 -6.63
CA ALA A 134 35.39 31.34 -7.26
C ALA A 134 35.38 31.79 -8.74
N LEU A 135 34.31 31.50 -9.49
CA LEU A 135 34.15 31.98 -10.87
C LEU A 135 33.98 33.50 -10.98
N ILE A 136 33.33 34.12 -9.99
CA ILE A 136 33.17 35.59 -9.92
C ILE A 136 34.50 36.26 -9.55
N VAL A 137 35.27 35.68 -8.63
CA VAL A 137 36.59 36.21 -8.21
C VAL A 137 37.64 36.04 -9.31
N THR A 138 37.57 34.95 -10.08
CA THR A 138 38.48 34.71 -11.22
C THR A 138 38.07 35.45 -12.49
N ALA A 139 36.88 36.08 -12.52
CA ALA A 139 36.50 36.98 -13.61
C ALA A 139 37.47 38.18 -13.63
N PRO A 140 38.16 38.46 -14.75
CA PRO A 140 39.15 39.52 -14.80
C PRO A 140 38.50 40.88 -14.53
N MET A 141 38.68 41.41 -13.31
CA MET A 141 38.21 42.72 -12.86
C MET A 141 38.98 43.90 -13.48
N VAL A 142 39.70 43.71 -14.57
CA VAL A 142 40.50 44.77 -15.19
C VAL A 142 39.64 45.56 -16.18
N PRO A 143 39.38 46.87 -15.95
CA PRO A 143 38.65 47.69 -16.91
C PRO A 143 39.28 47.56 -18.30
N GLY A 144 38.46 47.25 -19.31
CA GLY A 144 38.91 47.09 -20.69
C GLY A 144 39.55 45.74 -21.05
N TRP A 145 39.49 44.71 -20.19
CA TRP A 145 39.98 43.36 -20.54
C TRP A 145 39.32 42.79 -21.80
N ARG A 146 38.00 42.97 -21.96
CA ARG A 146 37.26 42.58 -23.18
C ARG A 146 37.80 43.28 -24.43
N ARG A 147 38.29 44.52 -24.30
CA ARG A 147 38.91 45.29 -25.40
C ARG A 147 40.29 44.72 -25.73
N ARG A 148 41.11 44.39 -24.72
CA ARG A 148 42.43 43.77 -24.91
C ARG A 148 42.34 42.37 -25.53
N VAL A 149 41.38 41.55 -25.11
CA VAL A 149 41.13 40.23 -25.71
C VAL A 149 40.69 40.35 -27.17
N ARG A 150 39.81 41.31 -27.48
CA ARG A 150 39.39 41.59 -28.87
C ARG A 150 40.54 42.09 -29.75
N VAL A 151 41.46 42.89 -29.22
CA VAL A 151 42.68 43.33 -29.91
C VAL A 151 43.67 42.17 -30.12
N ALA A 152 43.83 41.30 -29.12
CA ALA A 152 44.69 40.13 -29.23
C ALA A 152 44.15 39.11 -30.26
N LEU A 153 42.84 38.86 -30.28
CA LEU A 153 42.18 38.03 -31.30
C LEU A 153 42.20 38.69 -32.69
N GLY A 154 42.05 40.01 -32.78
CA GLY A 154 42.20 40.76 -34.03
C GLY A 154 43.62 40.74 -34.60
N ARG A 155 44.66 40.63 -33.75
CA ARG A 155 46.06 40.44 -34.18
C ARG A 155 46.32 39.07 -34.82
N HIS A 156 45.56 38.04 -34.46
CA HIS A 156 45.65 36.73 -35.12
C HIS A 156 44.87 36.65 -36.45
N GLY A 157 43.96 37.59 -36.71
CA GLY A 157 43.25 37.69 -37.99
C GLY A 157 44.05 38.36 -39.13
N ALA A 158 45.24 38.89 -38.85
CA ALA A 158 46.09 39.61 -39.81
C ALA A 158 47.40 38.85 -40.15
N VAL A 159 47.40 37.52 -40.09
CA VAL A 159 48.48 36.73 -40.70
C VAL A 159 48.22 36.69 -42.21
N HIS A 160 48.86 37.64 -42.86
CA HIS A 160 49.03 37.75 -44.30
C HIS A 160 49.39 36.38 -44.91
N ARG A 161 48.46 35.81 -45.67
CA ARG A 161 48.71 34.66 -46.55
C ARG A 161 49.68 35.12 -47.64
N ARG A 162 50.99 35.00 -47.42
CA ARG A 162 51.96 34.98 -48.52
C ARG A 162 51.81 33.63 -49.21
N ILE A 163 51.08 33.62 -50.31
CA ILE A 163 51.24 32.58 -51.33
C ILE A 163 52.57 32.94 -52.01
N VAL A 164 53.59 32.11 -51.80
CA VAL A 164 54.81 32.13 -52.62
C VAL A 164 54.50 31.20 -53.79
N GLU A 165 54.33 31.78 -54.98
CA GLU A 165 54.51 31.07 -56.23
C GLU A 165 55.97 31.22 -56.67
N VAL A 166 56.51 30.11 -57.17
CA VAL A 166 57.85 29.83 -57.71
C VAL A 166 58.93 29.49 -56.69
#